data_AF-A0A662P5K1-F1
#
_entry.id   AF-A0A662P5K1-F1
#
_cell.length_a   1.000
_cell.length_b   1.000
_cell.length_c   1.000
_cell.angle_alpha   90.00
_cell.angle_beta   90.00
_cell.angle_gamma   90.00
#
_symmetry.space_group_name_H-M   'P 1'
#
loop_
_entity.id
_entity.type
_entity.pdbx_description
1 polymer ?
#
loop_
_entity_poly.entity_id
_entity_poly.type
_entity_poly.pdbx_seq_one_letter_code
_entity_poly.pdbx_strand_id
1 'polypeptide(L)'
;PLCHPLRLEHIDLSVIMRDDGIEVEARVVAHEKTGVEMEALTAVSIALLNIWDVVKRYEKDDRGQYPETEISWIRVAEKRKDEASEA
;
A
#
# COMPACT_ATOMS: atom_id res chain seq x y z
N PRO A 1 2.11 4.44 -15.47
CA PRO A 1 3.21 4.66 -16.44
C PRO A 1 3.72 6.11 -16.54
N LEU A 2 2.96 7.12 -16.10
CA LEU A 2 3.31 8.55 -16.18
C LEU A 2 3.85 9.13 -14.86
N CYS A 3 4.16 8.28 -13.88
CA CYS A 3 4.78 8.70 -12.63
C CYS A 3 6.20 9.18 -12.89
N HIS A 4 6.61 10.25 -12.22
CA HIS A 4 7.97 10.76 -12.29
C HIS A 4 8.88 9.91 -11.40
N PRO A 5 10.16 9.72 -11.76
CA PRO A 5 11.14 9.18 -10.81
C PRO A 5 11.31 10.15 -9.63
N LEU A 6 11.15 9.66 -8.40
CA LEU A 6 11.27 10.44 -7.16
C LEU A 6 12.37 9.88 -6.27
N ARG A 7 13.10 10.75 -5.56
CA ARG A 7 13.99 10.31 -4.47
C ARG A 7 13.18 10.21 -3.20
N LEU A 8 12.82 8.98 -2.84
CA LEU A 8 12.12 8.71 -1.59
C LEU A 8 13.09 8.79 -0.42
N GLU A 9 12.67 9.44 0.65
CA GLU A 9 13.47 9.59 1.86
C GLU A 9 13.10 8.57 2.91
N HIS A 10 11.81 8.23 2.98
CA HIS A 10 11.32 7.27 3.94
C HIS A 10 10.11 6.52 3.40
N ILE A 11 10.09 5.22 3.68
CA ILE A 11 8.95 4.34 3.45
C ILE A 11 8.80 3.49 4.71
N ASP A 12 7.61 3.51 5.29
CA ASP A 12 7.21 2.64 6.38
C ASP A 12 5.95 1.86 5.98
N LEU A 13 5.90 0.59 6.37
CA LEU A 13 4.79 -0.31 6.10
C LEU A 13 4.37 -0.96 7.41
N SER A 14 3.12 -0.75 7.81
CA SER A 14 2.49 -1.38 8.95
C SER A 14 1.50 -2.44 8.46
N VAL A 15 1.57 -3.63 9.06
CA VAL A 15 0.65 -4.73 8.80
C VAL A 15 -0.04 -5.09 10.11
N ILE A 16 -1.35 -4.97 10.14
CA ILE A 16 -2.16 -5.13 11.34
C ILE A 16 -3.13 -6.28 11.10
N MET A 17 -3.02 -7.33 11.93
CA MET A 17 -3.99 -8.43 11.93
C MET A 17 -5.30 -7.93 12.55
N ARG A 18 -6.43 -8.18 11.88
CA ARG A 18 -7.79 -7.95 12.36
C ARG A 18 -8.51 -9.29 12.50
N ASP A 19 -9.69 -9.29 13.12
CA ASP A 19 -10.47 -10.52 13.29
C ASP A 19 -10.97 -11.10 11.95
N ASP A 20 -11.21 -10.23 10.97
CA ASP A 20 -11.79 -10.53 9.65
C ASP A 20 -10.81 -10.34 8.49
N GLY A 21 -9.53 -10.09 8.76
CA GLY A 21 -8.54 -9.91 7.71
C GLY A 21 -7.26 -9.21 8.13
N ILE A 22 -6.61 -8.56 7.17
CA ILE A 22 -5.34 -7.85 7.38
C ILE A 22 -5.49 -6.44 6.83
N GLU A 23 -5.11 -5.47 7.65
CA GLU A 23 -5.03 -4.07 7.27
C GLU A 23 -3.56 -3.69 7.02
N VAL A 24 -3.30 -3.00 5.90
CA VAL A 24 -1.96 -2.54 5.54
C VAL A 24 -1.97 -1.02 5.39
N GLU A 25 -1.07 -0.36 6.11
CA GLU A 25 -0.84 1.08 6.00
C GLU A 25 0.57 1.33 5.47
N ALA A 26 0.71 2.25 4.51
CA ALA A 26 2.00 2.72 4.02
C ALA A 26 2.15 4.22 4.25
N ARG A 27 3.30 4.61 4.80
CA ARG A 27 3.69 6.01 4.91
C ARG A 27 4.92 6.25 4.05
N VAL A 28 4.79 7.15 3.06
CA VAL A 28 5.89 7.52 2.17
C VAL A 28 6.18 9.01 2.32
N VAL A 29 7.47 9.36 2.38
CA VAL A 29 7.96 10.74 2.51
C VAL A 29 9.02 11.00 1.45
N ALA A 30 8.93 12.16 0.80
CA ALA A 30 9.96 12.69 -0.09
C ALA A 30 9.88 14.22 -0.11
N HIS A 31 11.02 14.89 -0.30
CA HIS A 31 11.08 16.31 -0.60
C HIS A 31 11.25 16.52 -2.12
N GLU A 32 10.12 16.46 -2.84
CA GLU A 32 10.08 16.52 -4.31
C GLU A 32 8.98 17.48 -4.83
N LYS A 33 9.02 17.82 -6.13
CA LYS A 33 8.05 18.74 -6.75
C LYS A 33 6.65 18.13 -6.93
N THR A 34 6.54 16.81 -6.88
CA THR A 34 5.28 16.06 -6.94
C THR A 34 5.11 15.27 -5.66
N GLY A 35 3.85 14.99 -5.30
CA GLY A 35 3.56 14.14 -4.16
C GLY A 35 3.89 12.67 -4.42
N VAL A 36 3.83 11.89 -3.34
CA VAL A 36 4.22 10.46 -3.27
C VAL A 36 3.02 9.52 -3.04
N GLU A 37 1.80 9.98 -3.35
CA GLU A 37 0.58 9.18 -3.12
C GLU A 37 0.60 7.88 -3.93
N MET A 38 1.15 7.93 -5.15
CA MET A 38 1.22 6.77 -6.02
C MET A 38 2.20 5.72 -5.48
N GLU A 39 3.30 6.15 -4.88
CA GLU A 39 4.28 5.27 -4.23
C GLU A 39 3.66 4.61 -3.00
N ALA A 40 2.89 5.35 -2.18
CA ALA A 40 2.17 4.79 -1.03
C ALA A 40 1.11 3.77 -1.46
N LEU A 41 0.26 4.12 -2.44
CA LEU A 41 -0.75 3.20 -2.98
C LEU A 41 -0.13 1.95 -3.59
N THR A 42 1.01 2.09 -4.27
CA THR A 42 1.75 0.97 -4.85
C THR A 42 2.32 0.07 -3.76
N ALA A 43 2.89 0.65 -2.71
CA ALA A 43 3.44 -0.10 -1.57
C ALA A 43 2.36 -0.95 -0.88
N VAL A 44 1.20 -0.36 -0.56
CA VAL A 44 0.05 -1.10 0.02
C VAL A 44 -0.43 -2.19 -0.93
N SER A 45 -0.61 -1.88 -2.21
CA SER A 45 -1.09 -2.85 -3.20
C SER A 45 -0.17 -4.06 -3.32
N ILE A 46 1.14 -3.83 -3.40
CA ILE A 46 2.12 -4.92 -3.50
C ILE A 46 2.21 -5.71 -2.19
N ALA A 47 2.13 -5.05 -1.04
CA ALA A 47 2.10 -5.73 0.25
C ALA A 47 0.90 -6.67 0.39
N LEU A 48 -0.30 -6.20 0.02
CA LEU A 48 -1.52 -7.02 0.01
C LEU A 48 -1.43 -8.18 -1.00
N LEU A 49 -0.88 -7.94 -2.19
CA LEU A 49 -0.66 -9.01 -3.18
C LEU A 49 0.35 -10.06 -2.68
N ASN A 50 1.40 -9.64 -1.97
CA ASN A 50 2.37 -10.54 -1.37
C ASN A 50 1.72 -11.38 -0.27
N ILE A 51 0.93 -10.75 0.61
CA ILE A 51 0.15 -11.47 1.63
C ILE A 51 -0.74 -12.53 0.97
N TRP A 52 -1.49 -12.17 -0.07
CA TRP A 52 -2.29 -13.14 -0.82
C TRP A 52 -1.41 -14.29 -1.34
N ASP A 53 -0.27 -14.00 -1.97
CA ASP A 53 0.61 -15.03 -2.54
C ASP A 53 1.06 -16.05 -1.49
N VAL A 54 1.35 -15.59 -0.26
CA VAL A 54 1.75 -16.44 0.87
C VAL A 54 0.59 -17.30 1.36
N VAL A 55 -0.64 -16.76 1.44
CA VAL A 55 -1.80 -17.47 1.99
C VAL A 55 -2.62 -18.25 0.96
N LYS A 56 -2.35 -18.07 -0.34
CA LYS A 56 -3.16 -18.60 -1.47
C LYS A 56 -3.44 -20.10 -1.45
N ARG A 57 -2.70 -20.89 -0.66
CA ARG A 57 -2.97 -22.32 -0.49
C ARG A 57 -4.10 -22.58 0.49
N TYR A 58 -4.21 -21.77 1.53
CA TYR A 58 -5.17 -21.93 2.62
C TYR A 58 -6.52 -21.30 2.27
N GLU A 59 -6.48 -20.21 1.51
CA GLU A 59 -7.65 -19.45 1.03
C GLU A 59 -8.41 -20.10 -0.13
N LYS A 60 -7.86 -21.18 -0.69
CA LYS A 60 -8.33 -21.79 -1.93
C LYS A 60 -9.33 -22.91 -1.66
N ASP A 61 -10.45 -22.91 -2.37
CA ASP A 61 -11.45 -23.98 -2.31
C ASP A 61 -11.02 -25.26 -3.08
N ASP A 62 -11.86 -26.30 -3.03
CA ASP A 62 -11.64 -27.58 -3.71
C ASP A 62 -11.61 -27.47 -5.25
N ARG A 63 -12.16 -26.39 -5.82
CA ARG A 63 -12.17 -26.06 -7.25
C ARG A 63 -11.03 -25.13 -7.66
N GLY A 64 -10.17 -24.75 -6.72
CA GLY A 64 -9.05 -23.86 -6.96
C GLY A 64 -9.40 -22.36 -7.01
N GLN A 65 -10.59 -21.97 -6.53
CA GLN A 65 -11.08 -20.59 -6.51
C GLN A 65 -10.87 -19.93 -5.14
N TYR A 66 -11.09 -18.61 -5.07
CA TYR A 66 -11.02 -17.79 -3.85
C TYR A 66 -12.37 -17.10 -3.63
N PRO A 67 -13.37 -17.78 -3.04
CA PRO A 67 -14.73 -17.26 -2.95
C PRO A 67 -14.88 -16.11 -1.94
N GLU A 68 -14.01 -16.05 -0.93
CA GLU A 68 -14.10 -15.08 0.17
C GLU A 68 -12.95 -14.07 0.18
N THR A 69 -11.76 -14.48 -0.25
CA THR A 69 -10.56 -13.63 -0.24
C THR A 69 -10.71 -12.47 -1.22
N GLU A 70 -10.53 -11.25 -0.73
CA GLU A 70 -10.52 -10.05 -1.55
C GLU A 70 -9.45 -9.05 -1.08
N ILE A 71 -9.00 -8.19 -2.00
CA ILE A 71 -8.29 -6.97 -1.68
C ILE A 71 -9.25 -5.82 -1.94
N SER A 72 -9.62 -5.10 -0.89
CA SER A 72 -10.58 -3.99 -0.96
C SER A 72 -10.07 -2.74 -0.23
N TRP A 73 -10.77 -1.62 -0.42
CA TRP A 73 -10.57 -0.38 0.33
C TRP A 73 -9.17 0.28 0.29
N ILE A 74 -8.40 0.06 -0.77
CA ILE A 74 -7.15 0.79 -0.99
C ILE A 74 -7.46 2.27 -1.27
N ARG A 75 -7.01 3.15 -0.38
CA ARG A 75 -7.22 4.60 -0.48
C ARG A 75 -6.06 5.38 0.12
N VAL A 76 -5.91 6.63 -0.29
CA VAL A 76 -5.06 7.59 0.42
C VAL A 76 -5.81 8.04 1.67
N ALA A 77 -5.31 7.68 2.85
CA ALA A 77 -5.88 8.12 4.12
C ALA A 77 -5.59 9.60 4.40
N GLU A 78 -4.34 10.02 4.15
CA GLU A 78 -3.88 11.39 4.34
C GLU A 78 -2.75 11.71 3.35
N LYS A 79 -2.70 12.97 2.89
CA LYS A 79 -1.55 13.53 2.17
C LYS A 79 -1.24 14.90 2.77
N ARG A 80 0.03 15.10 3.16
CA ARG A 80 0.54 16.41 3.58
C ARG A 80 1.58 16.91 2.58
N LYS A 81 1.56 18.22 2.34
CA LYS A 81 2.59 18.93 1.58
C LYS A 81 3.02 20.10 2.45
N ASP A 82 4.23 20.04 2.97
CA ASP A 82 4.79 21.16 3.71
C ASP A 82 5.21 22.23 2.70
N GLU A 83 4.85 23.48 2.97
CA GLU A 83 5.40 24.62 2.22
C GLU A 83 6.89 24.71 2.56
N ALA A 84 7.73 24.82 1.53
CA ALA A 84 9.14 25.06 1.75
C ALA A 84 9.27 26.34 2.57
N SER A 85 9.87 26.26 3.76
CA SER A 85 10.25 27.43 4.54
C SER A 85 11.04 28.35 3.63
N GLU A 86 10.48 29.50 3.28
CA GLU A 86 11.24 30.58 2.63
C GLU A 86 12.39 30.92 3.60
N ALA A 87 13.61 30.61 3.20
CA ALA A 87 14.84 30.96 3.91
C ALA A 87 15.44 32.22 3.30
#